data_AF-A0A7W5JVP2-F1
#
_entry.id   AF-A0A7W5JVP2-F1
#
_cell.length_a   1.000
_cell.length_b   1.000
_cell.length_c   1.000
_cell.angle_alpha   90.00
_cell.angle_beta   90.00
_cell.angle_gamma   90.00
#
_symmetry.space_group_name_H-M   'P 1'
#
loop_
_entity.id
_entity.type
_entity.pdbx_description
1 polymer ?
#
loop_
_entity_poly.entity_id
_entity_poly.type
_entity_poly.pdbx_seq_one_letter_code
_entity_poly.pdbx_strand_id
1 'polypeptide(L)'
;MKLAPLPVPTRCYAGEDLTSWATRHCSRNHTTVHAVERALFNRDLLHSHAHHDPERLTRWRQLGSLHPVAFTTPVQTGGVWVTSRDLCLRCTQGHPATGRLPQRGWCCLTHQWWTDYPPRHIAGHVDDDDRAPVQALVVAAERTFRRELAPRGVLVDSPLMLFALELAHLIRPGSSQVADSSTTELSRHYLRAAQYAVQIRWAQALIDPAVRAGLTDTSTVRDATINRVADELSRLPHICWEPSRDQLARVQIRWALPGGGYAYLDDEGDDPEQQVETWRVRQRLHRFSDRLTSDLSSAEGRPLPFALAGVP
;
A
#
# COMPACT_ATOMS: atom_id res chain seq x y z
N MET A 1 11.75 36.57 13.42
CA MET A 1 12.96 36.80 12.59
C MET A 1 12.93 35.87 11.36
N LYS A 2 13.27 36.38 10.18
CA LYS A 2 13.32 35.62 8.92
C LYS A 2 14.76 35.18 8.64
N LEU A 3 15.01 33.88 8.46
CA LEU A 3 16.32 33.36 8.07
C LEU A 3 16.59 33.64 6.58
N ALA A 4 17.83 33.96 6.25
CA ALA A 4 18.29 33.93 4.86
C ALA A 4 18.38 32.46 4.38
N PRO A 5 18.00 32.17 3.13
CA PRO A 5 18.12 30.82 2.59
C PRO A 5 19.58 30.41 2.40
N LEU A 6 19.82 29.10 2.32
CA LEU A 6 21.12 28.59 1.90
C LEU A 6 21.37 28.90 0.42
N PRO A 7 22.64 29.07 -0.01
CA PRO A 7 22.98 29.57 -1.35
C PRO A 7 22.49 28.69 -2.50
N VAL A 8 22.57 27.36 -2.36
CA VAL A 8 22.19 26.41 -3.41
C VAL A 8 20.77 25.90 -3.15
N PRO A 9 19.79 26.27 -3.99
CA PRO A 9 18.41 25.80 -3.82
C PRO A 9 18.31 24.29 -4.02
N THR A 10 17.35 23.68 -3.34
CA THR A 10 17.07 22.24 -3.45
C THR A 10 15.57 22.02 -3.52
N ARG A 11 15.13 21.40 -4.61
CA ARG A 11 13.72 21.07 -4.81
C ARG A 11 13.22 20.12 -3.71
N CYS A 12 12.14 20.50 -3.07
CA CYS A 12 11.33 19.62 -2.23
C CYS A 12 10.32 18.87 -3.10
N TYR A 13 10.29 17.55 -3.02
CA TYR A 13 9.28 16.76 -3.74
C TYR A 13 7.97 16.66 -2.96
N ALA A 14 6.89 16.36 -3.68
CA ALA A 14 5.56 16.21 -3.07
C ALA A 14 5.53 15.02 -2.11
N GLY A 15 5.19 15.29 -0.85
CA GLY A 15 5.18 14.31 0.24
C GLY A 15 6.56 13.98 0.81
N GLU A 16 7.65 14.61 0.35
CA GLU A 16 8.99 14.39 0.90
C GLU A 16 9.06 14.80 2.38
N ASP A 17 9.74 14.00 3.19
CA ASP A 17 9.92 14.29 4.61
C ASP A 17 11.08 15.25 4.85
N LEU A 18 11.02 15.97 5.97
CA LEU A 18 12.06 16.94 6.34
C LEU A 18 13.45 16.29 6.38
N THR A 19 13.57 15.09 6.95
CA THR A 19 14.87 14.40 7.07
C THR A 19 15.50 14.12 5.70
N SER A 20 14.71 13.62 4.75
CA SER A 20 15.15 13.36 3.37
C SER A 20 15.58 14.67 2.68
N TRP A 21 14.70 15.67 2.70
CA TRP A 21 14.97 16.92 2.01
C TRP A 21 16.15 17.69 2.64
N ALA A 22 16.22 17.79 3.97
CA ALA A 22 17.28 18.51 4.66
C ALA A 22 18.66 17.87 4.40
N THR A 23 18.73 16.54 4.36
CA THR A 23 19.97 15.82 4.02
C THR A 23 20.44 16.18 2.61
N ARG A 24 19.53 16.13 1.62
CA ARG A 24 19.82 16.54 0.23
C ARG A 24 20.21 18.01 0.14
N HIS A 25 19.50 18.88 0.85
CA HIS A 25 19.72 20.32 0.82
C HIS A 25 21.08 20.70 1.41
N CYS A 26 21.44 20.09 2.54
CA CYS A 26 22.75 20.23 3.15
C CYS A 26 23.87 19.70 2.26
N SER A 27 23.70 18.51 1.69
CA SER A 27 24.68 17.91 0.78
C SER A 27 24.98 18.83 -0.42
N ARG A 28 23.95 19.42 -1.04
CA ARG A 28 24.09 20.40 -2.13
C ARG A 28 24.75 21.72 -1.72
N ASN A 29 24.76 22.03 -0.43
CA ASN A 29 25.41 23.21 0.15
C ASN A 29 26.71 22.87 0.88
N HIS A 30 27.28 21.68 0.65
CA HIS A 30 28.52 21.20 1.26
C HIS A 30 28.53 21.34 2.79
N THR A 31 27.40 21.06 3.42
CA THR A 31 27.22 21.10 4.88
C THR A 31 26.47 19.86 5.36
N THR A 32 26.19 19.77 6.65
CA THR A 32 25.40 18.70 7.27
C THR A 32 24.20 19.27 8.01
N VAL A 33 23.16 18.46 8.16
CA VAL A 33 21.97 18.81 8.97
C VAL A 33 22.41 19.21 10.38
N HIS A 34 23.31 18.44 10.98
CA HIS A 34 23.87 18.73 12.30
C HIS A 34 24.59 20.07 12.36
N ALA A 35 25.45 20.40 11.38
CA ALA A 35 26.17 21.67 11.36
C ALA A 35 25.23 22.87 11.24
N VAL A 36 24.19 22.77 10.41
CA VAL A 36 23.17 23.81 10.26
C VAL A 36 22.35 23.96 11.54
N GLU A 37 21.82 22.87 12.10
CA GLU A 37 21.00 22.94 13.32
C GLU A 37 21.79 23.42 14.53
N ARG A 38 23.06 23.00 14.67
CA ARG A 38 23.95 23.50 15.71
C ARG A 38 24.21 24.99 15.57
N ALA A 39 24.39 25.49 14.33
CA ALA A 39 24.55 26.92 14.10
C ALA A 39 23.28 27.72 14.41
N LEU A 40 22.09 27.16 14.16
CA LEU A 40 20.82 27.78 14.56
C LEU A 40 20.65 27.79 16.08
N PHE A 41 20.97 26.67 16.74
CA PHE A 41 20.88 26.53 18.20
C PHE A 41 21.81 27.52 18.90
N ASN A 42 23.08 27.63 18.47
CA ASN A 42 24.06 28.56 19.03
C ASN A 42 23.70 30.06 18.83
N ARG A 43 22.68 30.35 18.03
CA ARG A 43 22.18 31.71 17.76
C ARG A 43 20.80 31.96 18.37
N ASP A 44 20.30 31.04 19.19
CA ASP A 44 18.96 31.06 19.77
C ASP A 44 17.84 31.10 18.71
N LEU A 45 18.06 30.45 17.57
CA LEU A 45 17.11 30.39 16.45
C LEU A 45 16.41 29.03 16.34
N LEU A 46 16.79 28.07 17.17
CA LEU A 46 16.20 26.75 17.25
C LEU A 46 16.33 26.26 18.70
N HIS A 47 15.22 25.88 19.33
CA HIS A 47 15.24 25.45 20.74
C HIS A 47 15.12 23.94 20.92
N SER A 48 14.80 23.23 19.84
CA SER A 48 14.48 21.80 19.86
C SER A 48 14.93 21.11 18.59
N HIS A 49 15.52 19.94 18.77
CA HIS A 49 15.92 19.04 17.67
C HIS A 49 14.83 18.01 17.33
N ALA A 50 13.68 18.04 17.99
CA ALA A 50 12.64 17.04 17.78
C ALA A 50 12.14 17.08 16.33
N HIS A 51 12.01 15.91 15.70
CA HIS A 51 11.70 15.81 14.27
C HIS A 51 10.41 16.50 13.86
N HIS A 52 9.44 16.53 14.77
CA HIS A 52 8.10 17.07 14.57
C HIS A 52 7.90 18.45 15.21
N ASP A 53 8.97 19.06 15.73
CA ASP A 53 8.86 20.39 16.30
C ASP A 53 8.43 21.40 15.23
N PRO A 54 7.31 22.13 15.44
CA PRO A 54 6.85 23.15 14.51
C PRO A 54 7.90 24.25 14.26
N GLU A 55 8.72 24.58 15.27
CA GLU A 55 9.81 25.54 15.11
C GLU A 55 10.84 25.00 14.12
N ARG A 56 11.32 23.77 14.33
CA ARG A 56 12.30 23.12 13.45
C ARG A 56 11.82 23.08 12.01
N LEU A 57 10.58 22.67 11.78
CA LEU A 57 9.96 22.66 10.44
C LEU A 57 9.95 24.05 9.82
N THR A 58 9.59 25.08 10.60
CA THR A 58 9.55 26.47 10.14
C THR A 58 10.94 26.98 9.76
N ARG A 59 11.98 26.68 10.56
CA ARG A 59 13.36 27.10 10.24
C ARG A 59 13.86 26.47 8.96
N TRP A 60 13.65 25.16 8.79
CA TRP A 60 14.06 24.47 7.57
C TRP A 60 13.32 24.95 6.32
N ARG A 61 12.02 25.27 6.44
CA ARG A 61 11.27 25.91 5.33
C ARG A 61 11.88 27.26 4.94
N GLN A 62 12.26 28.08 5.91
CA GLN A 62 12.91 29.38 5.63
C GLN A 62 14.27 29.19 4.97
N LEU A 63 15.11 28.28 5.47
CA LEU A 63 16.42 27.98 4.89
C LEU A 63 16.36 27.49 3.44
N GLY A 64 15.30 26.74 3.09
CA GLY A 64 15.07 26.28 1.72
C GLY A 64 14.25 27.22 0.84
N SER A 65 13.77 28.34 1.38
CA SER A 65 12.73 29.17 0.73
C SER A 65 11.52 28.35 0.25
N LEU A 66 11.08 27.38 1.06
CA LEU A 66 10.00 26.46 0.73
C LEU A 66 8.63 27.06 1.00
N HIS A 67 7.62 26.53 0.30
CA HIS A 67 6.22 26.86 0.57
C HIS A 67 5.83 26.47 2.02
N PRO A 68 4.94 27.22 2.70
CA PRO A 68 4.50 26.90 4.06
C PRO A 68 3.92 25.49 4.26
N VAL A 69 3.41 24.87 3.18
CA VAL A 69 2.84 23.51 3.19
C VAL A 69 3.89 22.39 3.05
N ALA A 70 5.17 22.71 2.88
CA ALA A 70 6.20 21.66 2.87
C ALA A 70 6.24 20.95 4.24
N PHE A 71 6.39 19.63 4.25
CA PHE A 71 6.45 18.82 5.49
C PHE A 71 5.19 18.88 6.37
N THR A 72 4.03 19.23 5.82
CA THR A 72 2.75 19.22 6.56
C THR A 72 1.98 17.90 6.43
N THR A 73 2.52 16.91 5.70
CA THR A 73 1.88 15.60 5.60
C THR A 73 1.75 15.00 7.00
N PRO A 74 0.52 14.56 7.38
CA PRO A 74 0.25 14.18 8.75
C PRO A 74 1.08 12.95 9.14
N VAL A 75 1.51 12.93 10.40
CA VAL A 75 2.26 11.82 10.99
C VAL A 75 1.35 10.62 11.25
N GLN A 76 0.06 10.86 11.43
CA GLN A 76 -0.99 9.87 11.63
C GLN A 76 -2.23 10.21 10.81
N THR A 77 -2.91 9.20 10.29
CA THR A 77 -4.23 9.33 9.64
C THR A 77 -5.17 8.34 10.32
N GLY A 78 -6.30 8.82 10.86
CA GLY A 78 -7.24 7.96 11.59
C GLY A 78 -6.55 7.17 12.71
N GLY A 79 -5.65 7.77 13.50
CA GLY A 79 -4.93 7.08 14.57
C GLY A 79 -3.84 6.09 14.13
N VAL A 80 -3.70 5.81 12.82
CA VAL A 80 -2.65 4.96 12.27
C VAL A 80 -1.45 5.81 11.85
N TRP A 81 -0.24 5.39 12.22
CA TRP A 81 0.99 6.05 11.80
C TRP A 81 1.21 5.97 10.29
N VAL A 82 1.55 7.11 9.68
CA VAL A 82 1.91 7.17 8.27
C VAL A 82 3.40 6.92 8.14
N THR A 83 3.78 5.76 7.59
CA THR A 83 5.19 5.47 7.34
C THR A 83 5.79 6.36 6.26
N SER A 84 7.06 6.71 6.49
CA SER A 84 7.93 7.26 5.45
C SER A 84 8.33 6.13 4.51
N ARG A 85 8.25 6.37 3.20
CA ARG A 85 8.56 5.39 2.16
C ARG A 85 9.39 6.05 1.07
N ASP A 86 10.10 5.23 0.29
CA ASP A 86 10.82 5.74 -0.87
C ASP A 86 9.86 6.42 -1.85
N LEU A 87 10.26 7.58 -2.34
CA LEU A 87 9.57 8.24 -3.43
C LEU A 87 10.00 7.61 -4.76
N CYS A 88 9.10 7.66 -5.74
CA CYS A 88 9.40 7.16 -7.08
C CYS A 88 10.64 7.85 -7.66
N LEU A 89 11.65 7.06 -8.01
CA LEU A 89 12.94 7.57 -8.48
C LEU A 89 12.82 8.44 -9.73
N ARG A 90 11.83 8.16 -10.60
CA ARG A 90 11.54 9.03 -11.75
C ARG A 90 10.87 10.35 -11.35
N CYS A 91 9.98 10.35 -10.35
CA CYS A 91 9.43 11.60 -9.80
C CYS A 91 10.53 12.47 -9.18
N THR A 92 11.55 11.84 -8.62
CA THR A 92 12.67 12.51 -7.95
C THR A 92 13.89 12.70 -8.84
N GLN A 93 13.76 12.48 -10.16
CA GLN A 93 14.83 12.70 -11.16
C GLN A 93 16.13 11.94 -10.83
N GLY A 94 16.02 10.69 -10.38
CA GLY A 94 17.17 9.86 -10.04
C GLY A 94 17.70 10.07 -8.62
N HIS A 95 17.15 11.01 -7.86
CA HIS A 95 17.61 11.24 -6.49
C HIS A 95 16.84 10.38 -5.48
N PRO A 96 17.52 9.59 -4.63
CA PRO A 96 16.88 8.95 -3.50
C PRO A 96 16.23 9.99 -2.59
N ALA A 97 14.96 9.78 -2.27
CA ALA A 97 14.22 10.61 -1.33
C ALA A 97 13.12 9.77 -0.68
N THR A 98 12.81 10.08 0.57
CA THR A 98 11.73 9.43 1.32
C THR A 98 10.66 10.43 1.70
N GLY A 99 9.44 9.93 1.88
CA GLY A 99 8.31 10.78 2.18
C GLY A 99 7.06 10.02 2.60
N ARG A 100 6.12 10.77 3.16
CA ARG A 100 4.79 10.28 3.53
C ARG A 100 3.81 10.50 2.39
N LEU A 101 3.14 9.42 2.00
CA LEU A 101 2.17 9.41 0.91
C LEU A 101 0.91 8.67 1.35
N PRO A 102 0.10 9.21 2.28
CA PRO A 102 -1.08 8.53 2.81
C PRO A 102 -2.13 8.26 1.73
N GLN A 103 -2.13 9.06 0.66
CA GLN A 103 -3.07 8.96 -0.46
C GLN A 103 -2.56 8.09 -1.62
N ARG A 104 -1.47 7.33 -1.44
CA ARG A 104 -0.87 6.50 -2.50
C ARG A 104 -0.54 5.11 -1.98
N GLY A 105 -0.76 4.11 -2.81
CA GLY A 105 -0.44 2.73 -2.55
C GLY A 105 1.05 2.46 -2.71
N TRP A 106 1.42 1.25 -3.12
CA TRP A 106 2.82 0.85 -3.33
C TRP A 106 3.37 1.25 -4.70
N CYS A 107 2.56 1.93 -5.53
CA CYS A 107 2.93 2.25 -6.90
C CYS A 107 2.75 3.72 -7.26
N CYS A 108 3.70 4.24 -8.04
CA CYS A 108 3.56 5.50 -8.74
C CYS A 108 2.79 5.29 -10.04
N LEU A 109 1.54 5.73 -10.12
CA LEU A 109 0.74 5.66 -11.36
C LEU A 109 1.35 6.41 -12.54
N THR A 110 2.04 7.53 -12.30
CA THR A 110 2.61 8.38 -13.37
C THR A 110 3.74 7.66 -14.10
N HIS A 111 4.61 6.99 -13.35
CA HIS A 111 5.79 6.33 -13.93
C HIS A 111 5.65 4.82 -14.01
N GLN A 112 4.61 4.24 -13.39
CA GLN A 112 4.38 2.80 -13.26
C GLN A 112 5.54 2.09 -12.58
N TRP A 113 5.97 2.63 -11.44
CA TRP A 113 7.07 2.11 -10.63
C TRP A 113 6.59 1.73 -9.24
N TRP A 114 7.11 0.63 -8.72
CA TRP A 114 7.03 0.32 -7.31
C TRP A 114 7.81 1.37 -6.51
N THR A 115 7.24 1.77 -5.37
CA THR A 115 7.83 2.70 -4.42
C THR A 115 8.34 1.97 -3.16
N ASP A 116 8.44 0.65 -3.21
CA ASP A 116 9.16 -0.15 -2.22
C ASP A 116 10.63 -0.31 -2.62
N TYR A 117 11.50 -0.62 -1.66
CA TYR A 117 12.94 -0.73 -1.89
C TYR A 117 13.32 -2.09 -2.49
N PRO A 118 14.13 -2.14 -3.57
CA PRO A 118 14.55 -1.02 -4.40
C PRO A 118 13.44 -0.55 -5.37
N PRO A 119 13.27 0.77 -5.60
CA PRO A 119 12.31 1.30 -6.56
C PRO A 119 12.61 0.77 -7.97
N ARG A 120 11.61 0.15 -8.59
CA ARG A 120 11.76 -0.51 -9.89
C ARG A 120 10.51 -0.36 -10.73
N HIS A 121 10.66 -0.46 -12.05
CA HIS A 121 9.53 -0.50 -12.96
C HIS A 121 8.59 -1.66 -12.59
N ILE A 122 7.27 -1.45 -12.67
CA ILE A 122 6.27 -2.45 -12.23
C ILE A 122 6.49 -3.80 -12.89
N ALA A 123 6.70 -3.75 -14.21
CA ALA A 123 6.91 -4.93 -15.02
C ALA A 123 8.36 -5.44 -15.03
N GLY A 124 9.32 -4.85 -14.30
CA GLY A 124 10.72 -5.33 -14.32
C GLY A 124 11.36 -5.36 -15.72
N HIS A 125 12.33 -6.27 -15.91
CA HIS A 125 12.95 -6.63 -17.19
C HIS A 125 12.20 -7.79 -17.86
N VAL A 126 10.90 -7.63 -18.04
CA VAL A 126 10.06 -8.64 -18.68
C VAL A 126 9.98 -8.36 -20.17
N ASP A 127 9.94 -9.42 -20.98
CA ASP A 127 9.72 -9.33 -22.42
C ASP A 127 8.46 -8.51 -22.71
N ASP A 128 8.47 -7.76 -23.82
CA ASP A 128 7.44 -6.74 -24.09
C ASP A 128 6.01 -7.31 -24.12
N ASP A 129 5.84 -8.60 -24.45
CA ASP A 129 4.54 -9.28 -24.53
C ASP A 129 3.90 -9.55 -23.16
N ASP A 130 4.69 -9.86 -22.12
CA ASP A 130 4.20 -10.17 -20.76
C ASP A 130 4.13 -8.93 -19.84
N ARG A 131 4.72 -7.83 -20.29
CA ARG A 131 4.80 -6.57 -19.55
C ARG A 131 3.44 -5.89 -19.36
N ALA A 132 2.61 -5.89 -20.41
CA ALA A 132 1.31 -5.23 -20.41
C ALA A 132 0.33 -5.77 -19.35
N PRO A 133 0.10 -7.09 -19.20
CA PRO A 133 -0.86 -7.61 -18.23
C PRO A 133 -0.44 -7.36 -16.77
N VAL A 134 0.84 -7.58 -16.43
CA VAL A 134 1.40 -7.32 -15.08
C VAL A 134 1.20 -5.85 -14.71
N GLN A 135 1.52 -4.96 -15.64
CA GLN A 135 1.38 -3.53 -15.43
C GLN A 135 -0.09 -3.13 -15.26
N ALA A 136 -0.99 -3.66 -16.10
CA ALA A 136 -2.42 -3.36 -16.03
C ALA A 136 -3.02 -3.78 -14.67
N LEU A 137 -2.64 -4.95 -14.18
CA LEU A 137 -3.09 -5.49 -12.90
C LEU A 137 -2.72 -4.55 -11.72
N VAL A 138 -1.46 -4.14 -11.66
CA VAL A 138 -0.97 -3.27 -10.58
C VAL A 138 -1.54 -1.86 -10.69
N VAL A 139 -1.65 -1.33 -11.91
CA VAL A 139 -2.26 -0.02 -12.14
C VAL A 139 -3.73 -0.02 -11.73
N ALA A 140 -4.47 -1.09 -12.03
CA ALA A 140 -5.86 -1.25 -11.59
C ALA A 140 -5.95 -1.29 -10.05
N ALA A 141 -5.12 -2.11 -9.40
CA ALA A 141 -5.05 -2.22 -7.94
C ALA A 141 -4.73 -0.87 -7.27
N GLU A 142 -3.72 -0.15 -7.76
CA GLU A 142 -3.35 1.16 -7.23
C GLU A 142 -4.44 2.22 -7.45
N ARG A 143 -5.14 2.21 -8.60
CA ARG A 143 -6.30 3.09 -8.83
C ARG A 143 -7.41 2.81 -7.83
N THR A 144 -7.71 1.53 -7.60
CA THR A 144 -8.70 1.10 -6.61
C THR A 144 -8.30 1.55 -5.21
N PHE A 145 -7.04 1.36 -4.80
CA PHE A 145 -6.54 1.85 -3.52
C PHE A 145 -6.80 3.35 -3.35
N ARG A 146 -6.39 4.17 -4.34
CA ARG A 146 -6.55 5.63 -4.27
C ARG A 146 -8.00 6.10 -4.28
N ARG A 147 -8.87 5.38 -4.98
CA ARG A 147 -10.28 5.76 -5.13
C ARG A 147 -11.11 5.34 -3.91
N GLU A 148 -10.81 4.21 -3.30
CA GLU A 148 -11.74 3.56 -2.37
C GLU A 148 -11.18 3.30 -0.97
N LEU A 149 -9.87 3.04 -0.85
CA LEU A 149 -9.23 2.71 0.42
C LEU A 149 -8.65 3.97 1.07
N ALA A 150 -7.83 4.72 0.33
CA ALA A 150 -7.15 5.91 0.84
C ALA A 150 -8.10 7.01 1.37
N PRO A 151 -9.24 7.32 0.71
CA PRO A 151 -10.19 8.30 1.23
C PRO A 151 -10.84 7.90 2.56
N ARG A 152 -10.87 6.59 2.86
CA ARG A 152 -11.38 6.03 4.11
C ARG A 152 -10.30 5.88 5.18
N GLY A 153 -9.15 6.53 4.98
CA GLY A 153 -8.04 6.52 5.92
C GLY A 153 -7.17 5.26 5.90
N VAL A 154 -7.38 4.35 4.95
CA VAL A 154 -6.57 3.13 4.84
C VAL A 154 -5.18 3.49 4.33
N LEU A 155 -4.16 3.15 5.12
CA LEU A 155 -2.75 3.28 4.76
C LEU A 155 -2.19 1.94 4.30
N VAL A 156 -1.14 1.96 3.46
CA VAL A 156 -0.52 0.75 2.88
C VAL A 156 0.04 -0.24 3.90
N ASP A 157 0.33 0.26 5.10
CA ASP A 157 0.92 -0.38 6.27
C ASP A 157 -0.08 -0.43 7.45
N SER A 158 -1.33 -0.03 7.22
CA SER A 158 -2.38 -0.17 8.21
C SER A 158 -2.61 -1.65 8.57
N PRO A 159 -3.09 -1.96 9.79
CA PRO A 159 -3.38 -3.33 10.20
C PRO A 159 -4.29 -4.08 9.21
N LEU A 160 -5.28 -3.38 8.63
CA LEU A 160 -6.13 -3.92 7.57
C LEU A 160 -5.32 -4.35 6.34
N MET A 161 -4.44 -3.48 5.83
CA MET A 161 -3.63 -3.79 4.65
C MET A 161 -2.62 -4.91 4.92
N LEU A 162 -2.06 -4.98 6.13
CA LEU A 162 -1.18 -6.09 6.53
C LEU A 162 -1.94 -7.41 6.63
N PHE A 163 -3.15 -7.40 7.21
CA PHE A 163 -3.99 -8.59 7.26
C PHE A 163 -4.44 -9.04 5.86
N ALA A 164 -4.85 -8.10 5.01
CA ALA A 164 -5.16 -8.39 3.61
C ALA A 164 -3.95 -8.94 2.85
N LEU A 165 -2.73 -8.53 3.21
CA LEU A 165 -1.51 -9.10 2.66
C LEU A 165 -1.30 -10.54 3.14
N GLU A 166 -1.55 -10.84 4.42
CA GLU A 166 -1.50 -12.23 4.92
C GLU A 166 -2.47 -13.12 4.14
N LEU A 167 -3.70 -12.66 3.90
CA LEU A 167 -4.68 -13.40 3.11
C LEU A 167 -4.23 -13.58 1.66
N ALA A 168 -3.64 -12.53 1.05
CA ALA A 168 -3.08 -12.62 -0.29
C ALA A 168 -1.90 -13.61 -0.42
N HIS A 169 -1.17 -13.90 0.67
CA HIS A 169 -0.13 -14.92 0.66
C HIS A 169 -0.68 -16.36 0.76
N LEU A 170 -1.93 -16.51 1.22
CA LEU A 170 -2.60 -17.81 1.34
C LEU A 170 -3.26 -18.28 0.05
N ILE A 171 -3.59 -17.34 -0.84
CA ILE A 171 -4.10 -17.61 -2.18
C ILE A 171 -2.88 -17.60 -3.10
N ARG A 172 -2.20 -18.74 -3.24
CA ARG A 172 -1.15 -18.84 -4.24
C ARG A 172 -1.82 -19.09 -5.59
N PRO A 173 -1.37 -18.43 -6.68
CA PRO A 173 -1.64 -18.96 -8.00
C PRO A 173 -1.06 -20.39 -8.03
N GLY A 174 -1.90 -21.37 -8.37
CA GLY A 174 -1.61 -22.80 -8.21
C GLY A 174 -0.18 -23.18 -8.56
N SER A 175 0.51 -23.79 -7.60
CA SER A 175 1.81 -24.42 -7.84
C SER A 175 1.62 -25.73 -8.59
N SER A 176 1.27 -25.65 -9.87
CA SER A 176 1.59 -26.78 -10.74
C SER A 176 3.11 -26.96 -10.72
N GLN A 177 3.51 -28.21 -10.49
CA GLN A 177 4.84 -28.65 -10.09
C GLN A 177 5.93 -28.21 -11.06
N VAL A 178 6.47 -27.01 -10.87
CA VAL A 178 7.79 -26.64 -11.36
C VAL A 178 8.59 -26.22 -10.14
N ALA A 179 8.97 -27.24 -9.38
CA ALA A 179 10.13 -27.21 -8.49
C ALA A 179 11.41 -27.12 -9.34
N ASP A 180 11.51 -26.12 -10.20
CA ASP A 180 12.77 -25.75 -10.82
C ASP A 180 13.32 -24.54 -10.08
N SER A 181 14.53 -24.71 -9.59
CA SER A 181 15.22 -23.84 -8.64
C SER A 181 15.67 -22.51 -9.26
N SER A 182 15.02 -22.10 -10.35
CA SER A 182 15.22 -20.84 -11.06
C SER A 182 13.89 -20.08 -11.12
N THR A 183 13.43 -19.55 -9.98
CA THR A 183 12.37 -18.52 -10.01
C THR A 183 12.97 -17.31 -10.71
N THR A 184 12.70 -17.19 -12.00
CA THR A 184 13.15 -16.09 -12.84
C THR A 184 12.69 -14.76 -12.23
N GLU A 185 13.40 -13.66 -12.48
CA GLU A 185 12.97 -12.33 -12.01
C GLU A 185 11.53 -12.01 -12.44
N LEU A 186 11.14 -12.47 -13.64
CA LEU A 186 9.77 -12.44 -14.16
C LEU A 186 8.74 -13.02 -13.17
N SER A 187 8.97 -14.24 -12.66
CA SER A 187 8.07 -14.88 -11.70
C SER A 187 7.92 -14.07 -10.41
N ARG A 188 8.99 -13.41 -9.96
CA ARG A 188 8.96 -12.55 -8.75
C ARG A 188 8.14 -11.27 -8.97
N HIS A 189 8.30 -10.62 -10.12
CA HIS A 189 7.55 -9.41 -10.46
C HIS A 189 6.05 -9.69 -10.63
N TYR A 190 5.71 -10.76 -11.33
CA TYR A 190 4.34 -11.19 -11.50
C TYR A 190 3.69 -11.57 -10.16
N LEU A 191 4.36 -12.41 -9.35
CA LEU A 191 3.84 -12.82 -8.04
C LEU A 191 3.57 -11.59 -7.16
N ARG A 192 4.48 -10.61 -7.15
CA ARG A 192 4.27 -9.37 -6.40
C ARG A 192 3.09 -8.57 -6.92
N ALA A 193 2.92 -8.47 -8.23
CA ALA A 193 1.80 -7.79 -8.86
C ALA A 193 0.46 -8.45 -8.50
N ALA A 194 0.40 -9.79 -8.62
CA ALA A 194 -0.74 -10.62 -8.23
C ALA A 194 -1.09 -10.43 -6.75
N GLN A 195 -0.11 -10.58 -5.86
CA GLN A 195 -0.28 -10.40 -4.42
C GLN A 195 -0.81 -9.00 -4.09
N TYR A 196 -0.28 -7.95 -4.73
CA TYR A 196 -0.76 -6.60 -4.47
C TYR A 196 -2.22 -6.42 -4.93
N ALA A 197 -2.59 -6.95 -6.10
CA ALA A 197 -3.97 -6.90 -6.55
C ALA A 197 -4.92 -7.65 -5.62
N VAL A 198 -4.56 -8.87 -5.22
CA VAL A 198 -5.33 -9.68 -4.27
C VAL A 198 -5.42 -9.01 -2.90
N GLN A 199 -4.33 -8.41 -2.41
CA GLN A 199 -4.31 -7.62 -1.18
C GLN A 199 -5.32 -6.46 -1.25
N ILE A 200 -5.34 -5.69 -2.34
CA ILE A 200 -6.27 -4.58 -2.50
C ILE A 200 -7.73 -5.06 -2.53
N ARG A 201 -8.00 -6.22 -3.15
CA ARG A 201 -9.35 -6.80 -3.18
C ARG A 201 -9.82 -7.25 -1.80
N TRP A 202 -8.95 -7.92 -1.04
CA TRP A 202 -9.23 -8.27 0.35
C TRP A 202 -9.50 -7.04 1.20
N ALA A 203 -8.65 -6.01 1.10
CA ALA A 203 -8.87 -4.77 1.82
C ALA A 203 -10.20 -4.12 1.44
N GLN A 204 -10.56 -4.07 0.15
CA GLN A 204 -11.86 -3.58 -0.31
C GLN A 204 -13.03 -4.34 0.32
N ALA A 205 -13.01 -5.67 0.27
CA ALA A 205 -14.09 -6.48 0.81
C ALA A 205 -14.22 -6.31 2.33
N LEU A 206 -13.10 -6.25 3.04
CA LEU A 206 -13.07 -6.12 4.49
C LEU A 206 -13.47 -4.72 5.00
N ILE A 207 -13.43 -3.70 4.15
CA ILE A 207 -13.95 -2.37 4.54
C ILE A 207 -15.43 -2.19 4.25
N ASP A 208 -16.05 -3.12 3.52
CA ASP A 208 -17.47 -3.08 3.23
C ASP A 208 -18.27 -3.10 4.54
N PRO A 209 -19.18 -2.12 4.78
CA PRO A 209 -19.92 -2.05 6.03
C PRO A 209 -20.72 -3.32 6.36
N ALA A 210 -21.28 -4.00 5.36
CA ALA A 210 -22.06 -5.21 5.56
C ALA A 210 -21.16 -6.40 5.95
N VAL A 211 -19.97 -6.50 5.35
CA VAL A 211 -18.96 -7.50 5.75
C VAL A 211 -18.50 -7.21 7.17
N ARG A 212 -18.18 -5.95 7.50
CA ARG A 212 -17.73 -5.58 8.85
C ARG A 212 -18.78 -5.88 9.91
N ALA A 213 -20.04 -5.49 9.67
CA ALA A 213 -21.15 -5.77 10.57
C ALA A 213 -21.29 -7.27 10.80
N GLY A 214 -21.31 -8.06 9.72
CA GLY A 214 -21.40 -9.52 9.81
C GLY A 214 -20.24 -10.17 10.55
N LEU A 215 -19.01 -9.68 10.38
CA LEU A 215 -17.83 -10.19 11.11
C LEU A 215 -17.86 -9.89 12.61
N THR A 216 -18.66 -8.93 13.07
CA THR A 216 -18.75 -8.55 14.49
C THR A 216 -20.06 -8.97 15.15
N ASP A 217 -20.94 -9.62 14.38
CA ASP A 217 -22.25 -10.08 14.81
C ASP A 217 -22.14 -11.39 15.63
N THR A 218 -23.29 -11.96 15.96
CA THR A 218 -23.49 -13.31 16.48
C THR A 218 -22.74 -14.37 15.67
N SER A 219 -22.39 -15.48 16.33
CA SER A 219 -21.57 -16.54 15.74
C SER A 219 -22.12 -17.07 14.41
N THR A 220 -23.44 -17.22 14.27
CA THR A 220 -24.07 -17.74 13.05
C THR A 220 -23.96 -16.77 11.86
N VAL A 221 -24.22 -15.48 12.06
CA VAL A 221 -24.11 -14.44 11.03
C VAL A 221 -22.64 -14.24 10.64
N ARG A 222 -21.75 -14.30 11.62
CA ARG A 222 -20.30 -14.27 11.41
C ARG A 222 -19.82 -15.40 10.54
N ASP A 223 -20.18 -16.64 10.87
CA ASP A 223 -19.74 -17.82 10.11
C ASP A 223 -20.25 -17.77 8.67
N ALA A 224 -21.51 -17.36 8.46
CA ALA A 224 -22.08 -17.15 7.13
C ALA A 224 -21.33 -16.05 6.34
N THR A 225 -20.96 -14.95 7.00
CA THR A 225 -20.19 -13.86 6.39
C THR A 225 -18.80 -14.31 6.00
N ILE A 226 -18.10 -15.03 6.89
CA ILE A 226 -16.77 -15.57 6.62
C ILE A 226 -16.78 -16.53 5.44
N ASN A 227 -17.75 -17.46 5.40
CA ASN A 227 -17.87 -18.40 4.29
C ASN A 227 -18.14 -17.67 2.97
N ARG A 228 -19.10 -16.74 2.94
CA ARG A 228 -19.42 -15.95 1.74
C ARG A 228 -18.19 -15.18 1.23
N VAL A 229 -17.48 -14.47 2.11
CA VAL A 229 -16.32 -13.66 1.73
C VAL A 229 -15.15 -14.55 1.28
N ALA A 230 -14.90 -15.66 1.98
CA ALA A 230 -13.88 -16.62 1.59
C ALA A 230 -14.19 -17.23 0.21
N ASP A 231 -15.43 -17.61 -0.05
CA ASP A 231 -15.84 -18.22 -1.32
C ASP A 231 -15.79 -17.21 -2.46
N GLU A 232 -16.30 -15.99 -2.27
CA GLU A 232 -16.27 -14.92 -3.28
C GLU A 232 -14.82 -14.60 -3.68
N LEU A 233 -13.90 -14.57 -2.72
CA LEU A 233 -12.52 -14.17 -2.96
C LEU A 233 -11.60 -15.33 -3.34
N SER A 234 -11.95 -16.58 -3.00
CA SER A 234 -11.31 -17.78 -3.54
C SER A 234 -11.73 -18.05 -4.99
N ARG A 235 -12.86 -17.47 -5.43
CA ARG A 235 -13.34 -17.45 -6.81
C ARG A 235 -12.86 -16.25 -7.61
N LEU A 236 -12.13 -15.30 -6.99
CA LEU A 236 -11.32 -14.40 -7.80
C LEU A 236 -10.48 -15.31 -8.69
N PRO A 237 -10.39 -15.02 -10.00
CA PRO A 237 -9.58 -15.84 -10.86
C PRO A 237 -8.24 -15.99 -10.15
N HIS A 238 -7.91 -17.22 -9.75
CA HIS A 238 -6.53 -17.66 -9.71
C HIS A 238 -5.96 -17.01 -10.93
N ILE A 239 -5.02 -16.07 -10.77
CA ILE A 239 -4.50 -15.37 -11.95
C ILE A 239 -3.72 -16.47 -12.66
N CYS A 240 -4.44 -17.24 -13.50
CA CYS A 240 -4.15 -18.62 -13.78
C CYS A 240 -2.80 -18.62 -14.44
N TRP A 241 -1.88 -19.30 -13.80
CA TRP A 241 -0.57 -19.57 -14.32
C TRP A 241 -0.76 -20.59 -15.44
N GLU A 242 -0.99 -20.11 -16.66
CA GLU A 242 -0.65 -20.76 -17.92
C GLU A 242 -0.87 -19.75 -19.06
N PRO A 243 0.15 -18.98 -19.49
CA PRO A 243 0.04 -18.22 -20.71
C PRO A 243 0.17 -19.21 -21.86
N SER A 244 -0.94 -19.83 -22.28
CA SER A 244 -1.01 -20.18 -23.69
C SER A 244 -1.01 -18.86 -24.48
N ARG A 245 -0.14 -18.76 -25.49
CA ARG A 245 0.01 -17.57 -26.35
C ARG A 245 -1.34 -17.02 -26.88
N ASP A 246 -2.36 -17.86 -26.97
CA ASP A 246 -3.72 -17.51 -27.43
C ASP A 246 -4.63 -16.90 -26.35
N GLN A 247 -4.39 -17.13 -25.06
CA GLN A 247 -5.23 -16.58 -23.98
C GLN A 247 -4.87 -15.12 -23.64
N LEU A 248 -3.62 -14.71 -23.85
CA LEU A 248 -3.19 -13.31 -23.66
C LEU A 248 -3.87 -12.34 -24.65
N ALA A 249 -4.25 -12.81 -25.85
CA ALA A 249 -5.07 -12.05 -26.79
C ALA A 249 -6.55 -11.93 -26.35
N ARG A 250 -6.99 -12.77 -25.41
CA ARG A 250 -8.38 -12.82 -24.91
C ARG A 250 -8.56 -12.26 -23.51
N VAL A 251 -7.49 -11.82 -22.85
CA VAL A 251 -7.57 -10.98 -21.63
C VAL A 251 -7.99 -9.56 -22.04
N GLN A 252 -9.16 -9.44 -22.67
CA GLN A 252 -10.03 -8.29 -22.44
C GLN A 252 -10.35 -8.33 -20.97
N ILE A 253 -9.56 -7.62 -20.16
CA ILE A 253 -9.83 -7.60 -18.74
C ILE A 253 -11.19 -6.94 -18.56
N ARG A 254 -12.20 -7.76 -18.33
CA ARG A 254 -13.58 -7.36 -18.10
C ARG A 254 -13.67 -6.79 -16.68
N TRP A 255 -13.00 -5.67 -16.45
CA TRP A 255 -13.10 -4.83 -15.25
C TRP A 255 -14.40 -4.01 -15.25
N ALA A 256 -15.51 -4.61 -15.68
CA ALA A 256 -16.80 -3.93 -15.75
C ALA A 256 -17.64 -4.36 -14.54
N LEU A 257 -17.82 -3.41 -13.62
CA LEU A 257 -19.02 -3.05 -12.84
C LEU A 257 -19.95 -4.17 -12.31
N PRO A 258 -20.61 -3.96 -11.16
CA PRO A 258 -21.59 -4.91 -10.64
C PRO A 258 -22.76 -5.02 -11.63
N GLY A 259 -22.97 -6.21 -12.21
CA GLY A 259 -24.13 -6.50 -13.07
C GLY A 259 -23.91 -7.39 -14.30
N GLY A 260 -22.71 -7.90 -14.58
CA GLY A 260 -22.49 -8.83 -15.70
C GLY A 260 -22.54 -10.30 -15.28
N GLY A 261 -23.60 -11.03 -15.64
CA GLY A 261 -23.69 -12.48 -15.44
C GLY A 261 -22.63 -13.25 -16.23
N TYR A 262 -22.12 -14.33 -15.64
CA TYR A 262 -21.18 -15.27 -16.26
C TYR A 262 -21.82 -16.66 -16.31
N ALA A 263 -21.80 -17.30 -17.48
CA ALA A 263 -22.03 -18.73 -17.63
C ALA A 263 -20.67 -19.43 -17.45
N TYR A 264 -20.58 -20.33 -16.47
CA TYR A 264 -19.41 -21.18 -16.24
C TYR A 264 -19.66 -22.56 -16.84
N LEU A 265 -18.61 -23.11 -17.46
CA LEU A 265 -18.54 -24.53 -17.79
C LEU A 265 -18.26 -25.26 -16.47
N ASP A 266 -19.25 -26.02 -16.01
CA ASP A 266 -19.15 -26.93 -14.87
C ASP A 266 -18.22 -28.10 -15.26
N ASP A 267 -17.05 -28.17 -14.65
CA ASP A 267 -16.30 -29.42 -14.49
C ASP A 267 -16.00 -29.58 -13.00
N GLU A 268 -16.81 -30.42 -12.36
CA GLU A 268 -16.90 -30.62 -10.92
C GLU A 268 -15.78 -31.54 -10.43
N GLY A 269 -14.80 -30.94 -9.77
CA GLY A 269 -13.84 -31.62 -8.91
C GLY A 269 -13.02 -30.57 -8.17
N ASP A 270 -13.53 -30.09 -7.04
CA ASP A 270 -12.82 -29.13 -6.19
C ASP A 270 -11.41 -29.65 -5.90
N ASP A 271 -10.40 -28.96 -6.41
CA ASP A 271 -8.99 -29.29 -6.19
C ASP A 271 -8.72 -29.36 -4.67
N PRO A 272 -8.20 -30.48 -4.14
CA PRO A 272 -7.91 -30.61 -2.70
C PRO A 272 -6.95 -29.51 -2.21
N GLU A 273 -6.08 -28.96 -3.05
CA GLU A 273 -5.22 -27.83 -2.69
C GLU A 273 -6.05 -26.56 -2.47
N GLN A 274 -7.02 -26.29 -3.34
CA GLN A 274 -7.95 -25.17 -3.22
C GLN A 274 -8.81 -25.28 -1.96
N GLN A 275 -9.27 -26.50 -1.60
CA GLN A 275 -10.01 -26.71 -0.35
C GLN A 275 -9.17 -26.38 0.90
N VAL A 276 -7.87 -26.74 0.89
CA VAL A 276 -6.95 -26.42 1.99
C VAL A 276 -6.68 -24.92 2.09
N GLU A 277 -6.51 -24.22 0.96
CA GLU A 277 -6.34 -22.77 0.93
C GLU A 277 -7.58 -22.04 1.46
N THR A 278 -8.77 -22.40 0.97
CA THR A 278 -10.03 -21.82 1.43
C THR A 278 -10.24 -22.08 2.93
N TRP A 279 -9.90 -23.27 3.43
CA TRP A 279 -9.93 -23.55 4.87
C TRP A 279 -8.99 -22.64 5.66
N ARG A 280 -7.74 -22.42 5.19
CA ARG A 280 -6.78 -21.52 5.85
C ARG A 280 -7.27 -20.07 5.86
N VAL A 281 -7.87 -19.60 4.76
CA VAL A 281 -8.47 -18.28 4.65
C VAL A 281 -9.60 -18.13 5.67
N ARG A 282 -10.53 -19.08 5.74
CA ARG A 282 -11.62 -19.08 6.73
C ARG A 282 -11.08 -19.02 8.16
N GLN A 283 -10.09 -19.85 8.50
CA GLN A 283 -9.45 -19.84 9.82
C GLN A 283 -8.81 -18.48 10.17
N ARG A 284 -8.17 -17.81 9.21
CA ARG A 284 -7.62 -16.46 9.42
C ARG A 284 -8.72 -15.43 9.63
N LEU A 285 -9.80 -15.50 8.86
CA LEU A 285 -10.94 -14.61 9.00
C LEU A 285 -11.65 -14.78 10.35
N HIS A 286 -11.78 -16.00 10.87
CA HIS A 286 -12.29 -16.25 12.23
C HIS A 286 -11.41 -15.56 13.28
N ARG A 287 -10.09 -15.79 13.26
CA ARG A 287 -9.16 -15.15 14.21
C ARG A 287 -9.18 -13.63 14.11
N PHE A 288 -9.32 -13.09 12.90
CA PHE A 288 -9.44 -11.66 12.69
C PHE A 288 -10.74 -11.11 13.26
N SER A 289 -11.87 -11.78 13.01
CA SER A 289 -13.16 -11.42 13.57
C SER A 289 -13.13 -11.47 15.11
N ASP A 290 -12.59 -12.52 15.72
CA ASP A 290 -12.48 -12.62 17.19
C ASP A 290 -11.68 -11.45 17.78
N ARG A 291 -10.56 -11.08 17.15
CA ARG A 291 -9.75 -9.91 17.54
C ARG A 291 -10.53 -8.61 17.36
N LEU A 292 -11.20 -8.45 16.22
CA LEU A 292 -12.00 -7.25 15.92
C LEU A 292 -13.11 -7.06 16.96
N THR A 293 -13.84 -8.12 17.30
CA THR A 293 -14.88 -8.09 18.33
C THR A 293 -14.29 -7.78 19.70
N SER A 294 -13.18 -8.42 20.07
CA SER A 294 -12.48 -8.14 21.35
C SER A 294 -12.02 -6.68 21.45
N ASP A 295 -11.46 -6.13 20.37
CA ASP A 295 -11.00 -4.74 20.33
C ASP A 295 -12.18 -3.77 20.42
N LEU A 296 -13.30 -4.07 19.75
CA LEU A 296 -14.53 -3.27 19.84
C LEU A 296 -15.11 -3.27 21.26
N SER A 297 -15.16 -4.43 21.91
CA SER A 297 -15.63 -4.53 23.30
C SER A 297 -14.68 -3.87 24.31
N SER A 298 -13.39 -3.81 24.01
CA SER A 298 -12.37 -3.20 24.90
C SER A 298 -12.22 -1.68 24.70
N ALA A 299 -12.75 -1.14 23.60
CA ALA A 299 -12.53 0.25 23.18
C ALA A 299 -13.63 1.22 23.62
N GLU A 300 -14.44 0.91 24.64
CA GLU A 300 -15.38 1.88 25.24
C GLU A 300 -14.63 3.18 25.62
N GLY A 301 -14.72 4.19 24.73
CA GLY A 301 -14.09 5.50 24.87
C GLY A 301 -12.74 5.72 24.15
N ARG A 302 -12.18 4.77 23.38
CA ARG A 302 -10.93 4.97 22.62
C ARG A 302 -11.13 4.74 21.11
N PRO A 303 -10.45 5.51 20.23
CA PRO A 303 -10.45 5.21 18.80
C PRO A 303 -9.86 3.82 18.57
N LEU A 304 -10.59 2.98 17.84
CA LEU A 304 -10.21 1.59 17.59
C LEU A 304 -8.81 1.51 16.96
N PRO A 305 -7.99 0.51 17.31
CA PRO A 305 -6.67 0.29 16.69
C PRO A 305 -6.78 -0.01 15.18
N PHE A 306 -7.97 -0.42 14.71
CA PHE A 306 -8.34 -0.60 13.30
C PHE A 306 -9.07 0.62 12.72
N ALA A 307 -8.72 1.83 13.14
CA ALA A 307 -9.45 3.04 12.78
C ALA A 307 -9.48 3.30 11.25
N LEU A 308 -10.49 2.70 10.61
CA LEU A 308 -11.36 3.32 9.61
C LEU A 308 -12.17 4.44 10.29
N ALA A 309 -11.49 5.33 11.00
CA ALA A 309 -12.12 6.48 11.63
C ALA A 309 -12.46 7.48 10.54
N GLY A 310 -13.75 7.58 10.21
CA GLY A 310 -14.28 8.66 9.40
C GLY A 310 -15.03 8.20 8.16
N VAL A 311 -16.20 7.59 8.35
CA VAL A 311 -17.40 7.94 7.58
C VAL A 311 -18.58 7.77 8.55
N PRO A 312 -19.47 8.76 8.72
CA PRO A 312 -20.72 8.59 9.47
C PRO A 312 -21.58 7.47 8.88
#